data_AF-A0A1S1MX21-F1
#
_entry.id   AF-A0A1S1MX21-F1
#
_cell.length_a   1.000
_cell.length_b   1.000
_cell.length_c   1.000
_cell.angle_alpha   90.00
_cell.angle_beta   90.00
_cell.angle_gamma   90.00
#
_symmetry.space_group_name_H-M   'P 1'
#
loop_
_entity.id
_entity.type
_entity.pdbx_description
1 polymer ?
#
loop_
_entity_poly.entity_id
_entity_poly.type
_entity_poly.pdbx_seq_one_letter_code
_entity_poly.pdbx_strand_id
1 'polypeptide(L)'
;MKKSTLFAAIGSALTFCASAQQVNLNEDTLLDGNLDRIHQQTPLDIAFSQNDFSAQTDNITLSGSFIENDTVVQFRKEENGSNTYYLGKRVTDTLYQGTWYTGAQDSGDFQLDLAAASTPALRSCFDVATQDQTATSGIYFIESNDNPAKPVYCNMDIAQGGWTLVDTRARYGLNSHTAVTELTDPTTQTNHYLTSDVWQFLKMGATQLMVTDGNNDNYAVFDLSLLATASCQNLSEDLSAIPLFHSEEDSCTFAGSDYTYLSHPANSYLFSAVYMYNLNFLPIDRSGRYGSNTSTNKIYYAAPKIQIYLR
;
A
#
# COMPACT_ATOMS: atom_id res chain seq x y z
N MET A 1 5.91 -20.45 71.51
CA MET A 1 5.18 -20.54 70.22
C MET A 1 4.85 -19.14 69.72
N LYS A 2 5.66 -18.59 68.81
CA LYS A 2 5.29 -17.46 67.95
C LYS A 2 5.82 -17.78 66.56
N LYS A 3 4.90 -18.03 65.64
CA LYS A 3 5.17 -18.38 64.24
C LYS A 3 5.77 -17.15 63.55
N SER A 4 6.98 -17.27 63.02
CA SER A 4 7.58 -16.27 62.14
C SER A 4 7.11 -16.57 60.72
N THR A 5 6.33 -15.66 60.15
CA THR A 5 5.80 -15.74 58.79
C THR A 5 6.90 -15.27 57.83
N LEU A 6 7.39 -16.19 57.01
CA LEU A 6 8.36 -15.92 55.94
C LEU A 6 7.62 -15.16 54.82
N PHE A 7 7.92 -13.87 54.62
CA PHE A 7 7.50 -13.16 53.41
C PHE A 7 8.47 -13.52 52.29
N ALA A 8 8.01 -14.34 51.34
CA ALA A 8 8.69 -14.55 50.07
C ALA A 8 8.53 -13.27 49.23
N ALA A 9 9.61 -12.51 49.07
CA ALA A 9 9.69 -11.47 48.07
C ALA A 9 9.77 -12.17 46.70
N ILE A 10 8.66 -12.20 45.98
CA ILE A 10 8.63 -12.57 44.57
C ILE A 10 9.36 -11.44 43.85
N GLY A 11 10.63 -11.67 43.51
CA GLY A 11 11.36 -10.81 42.59
C GLY A 11 10.66 -10.90 41.24
N SER A 12 9.88 -9.87 40.90
CA SER A 12 9.37 -9.66 39.55
C SER A 12 10.58 -9.60 38.61
N ALA A 13 10.75 -10.63 37.79
CA ALA A 13 11.66 -10.57 36.66
C ALA A 13 11.19 -9.41 35.78
N LEU A 14 11.97 -8.34 35.75
CA LEU A 14 11.86 -7.30 34.74
C LEU A 14 12.23 -7.97 33.43
N THR A 15 11.23 -8.42 32.68
CA THR A 15 11.39 -8.78 31.27
C THR A 15 11.72 -7.48 30.55
N PHE A 16 13.01 -7.21 30.36
CA PHE A 16 13.44 -6.26 29.34
C PHE A 16 13.08 -6.92 28.01
N CYS A 17 11.92 -6.58 27.45
CA CYS A 17 11.67 -6.83 26.04
C CYS A 17 12.69 -5.99 25.27
N ALA A 18 13.79 -6.62 24.82
CA ALA A 18 14.60 -6.07 23.76
C ALA A 18 13.65 -5.87 22.56
N SER A 19 13.48 -4.64 22.11
CA SER A 19 12.72 -4.36 20.90
C SER A 19 13.43 -5.02 19.73
N ALA A 20 12.79 -6.00 19.09
CA ALA A 20 13.28 -6.51 17.83
C ALA A 20 13.31 -5.35 16.81
N GLN A 21 14.39 -5.28 16.03
CA GLN A 21 14.57 -4.30 14.96
C GLN A 21 14.59 -5.05 13.63
N GLN A 22 13.86 -4.51 12.67
CA GLN A 22 13.87 -5.05 11.32
C GLN A 22 15.24 -4.82 10.67
N VAL A 23 15.73 -5.81 9.95
CA VAL A 23 16.94 -5.75 9.14
C VAL A 23 16.68 -6.43 7.79
N ASN A 24 17.48 -6.10 6.78
CA ASN A 24 17.50 -6.86 5.52
C ASN A 24 18.82 -7.64 5.41
N LEU A 25 18.71 -8.95 5.17
CA LEU A 25 19.82 -9.77 4.72
C LEU A 25 19.71 -9.96 3.21
N ASN A 26 20.64 -9.38 2.47
CA ASN A 26 20.72 -9.49 1.02
C ASN A 26 21.86 -10.46 0.64
N GLU A 27 21.61 -11.39 -0.27
CA GLU A 27 22.53 -12.45 -0.66
C GLU A 27 22.49 -12.66 -2.18
N ASP A 28 23.66 -12.82 -2.79
CA ASP A 28 23.75 -13.38 -4.14
C ASP A 28 24.65 -14.61 -4.17
N THR A 29 24.83 -15.20 -5.34
CA THR A 29 25.63 -16.43 -5.55
C THR A 29 26.98 -16.15 -6.21
N LEU A 30 27.34 -14.89 -6.39
CA LEU A 30 28.60 -14.49 -6.99
C LEU A 30 29.56 -14.12 -5.86
N LEU A 31 30.82 -14.56 -5.97
CA LEU A 31 31.86 -14.18 -5.03
C LEU A 31 32.77 -13.15 -5.71
N ASP A 32 32.32 -11.90 -5.79
CA ASP A 32 33.03 -10.80 -6.44
C ASP A 32 33.22 -9.56 -5.56
N GLY A 33 32.74 -9.62 -4.32
CA GLY A 33 32.78 -8.55 -3.33
C GLY A 33 31.69 -7.49 -3.51
N ASN A 34 30.70 -7.68 -4.39
CA ASN A 34 29.58 -6.77 -4.61
C ASN A 34 28.26 -7.55 -4.63
N LEU A 35 27.19 -6.87 -4.22
CA LEU A 35 25.84 -7.41 -4.35
C LEU A 35 25.33 -7.21 -5.78
N ASP A 36 24.91 -8.28 -6.45
CA ASP A 36 24.33 -8.23 -7.80
C ASP A 36 22.94 -7.56 -7.80
N ARG A 37 22.52 -7.04 -8.95
CA ARG A 37 21.17 -6.47 -9.17
C ARG A 37 20.07 -7.48 -8.93
N ILE A 38 20.35 -8.77 -9.13
CA ILE A 38 19.45 -9.88 -8.80
C ILE A 38 20.04 -10.57 -7.57
N HIS A 39 19.45 -10.28 -6.41
CA HIS A 39 19.83 -10.89 -5.14
C HIS A 39 18.58 -11.36 -4.39
N GLN A 40 18.77 -12.32 -3.49
CA GLN A 40 17.77 -12.70 -2.52
C GLN A 40 17.77 -11.68 -1.38
N GLN A 41 16.62 -11.09 -1.09
CA GLN A 41 16.42 -10.25 0.08
C GLN A 41 15.56 -10.99 1.11
N THR A 42 16.07 -11.12 2.32
CA THR A 42 15.39 -11.77 3.45
C THR A 42 15.18 -10.75 4.58
N PRO A 43 13.96 -10.25 4.79
CA PRO A 43 13.66 -9.38 5.93
C PRO A 43 13.64 -10.21 7.22
N LEU A 44 14.24 -9.68 8.29
CA LEU A 44 14.36 -10.35 9.58
C LEU A 44 14.10 -9.39 10.73
N ASP A 45 13.36 -9.83 11.75
CA ASP A 45 13.22 -9.12 13.01
C ASP A 45 14.29 -9.62 13.99
N ILE A 46 15.35 -8.84 14.17
CA ILE A 46 16.49 -9.19 15.01
C ILE A 46 16.32 -8.62 16.42
N ALA A 47 16.42 -9.50 17.41
CA ALA A 47 16.59 -9.13 18.81
C ALA A 47 18.08 -8.97 19.13
N PHE A 48 18.46 -7.79 19.64
CA PHE A 48 19.83 -7.47 20.05
C PHE A 48 20.01 -7.63 21.56
N SER A 49 21.12 -8.24 21.97
CA SER A 49 21.54 -8.38 23.36
C SER A 49 23.04 -8.12 23.47
N GLN A 50 23.41 -6.91 23.85
CA GLN A 50 24.80 -6.44 23.85
C GLN A 50 25.41 -6.59 22.44
N ASN A 51 26.42 -7.44 22.29
CA ASN A 51 27.09 -7.70 21.02
C ASN A 51 26.49 -8.87 20.26
N ASP A 52 25.58 -9.62 20.87
CA ASP A 52 24.94 -10.79 20.26
C ASP A 52 23.60 -10.40 19.67
N PHE A 53 23.18 -11.14 18.64
CA PHE A 53 21.89 -10.95 18.00
C PHE A 53 21.29 -12.27 17.51
N SER A 54 19.96 -12.32 17.47
CA SER A 54 19.25 -13.47 16.94
C SER A 54 17.91 -13.09 16.32
N ALA A 55 17.46 -13.87 15.34
CA ALA A 55 16.14 -13.79 14.74
C ALA A 55 15.58 -15.19 14.54
N GLN A 56 14.27 -15.33 14.59
CA GLN A 56 13.58 -16.59 14.34
C GLN A 56 12.27 -16.34 13.59
N THR A 57 12.08 -17.08 12.50
CA THR A 57 10.82 -17.19 11.75
C THR A 57 10.39 -18.65 11.71
N ASP A 58 9.30 -18.97 11.00
CA ASP A 58 8.82 -20.35 10.85
C ASP A 58 9.87 -21.30 10.25
N ASN A 59 10.73 -20.79 9.36
CA ASN A 59 11.68 -21.59 8.59
C ASN A 59 13.15 -21.20 8.78
N ILE A 60 13.43 -20.06 9.43
CA ILE A 60 14.79 -19.52 9.58
C ILE A 60 15.11 -19.31 11.05
N THR A 61 16.27 -19.81 11.47
CA THR A 61 16.90 -19.42 12.74
C THR A 61 18.23 -18.74 12.46
N LEU A 62 18.37 -17.50 12.90
CA LEU A 62 19.60 -16.73 12.77
C LEU A 62 20.20 -16.44 14.15
N SER A 63 21.51 -16.62 14.27
CA SER A 63 22.27 -16.33 15.50
C SER A 63 23.65 -15.80 15.15
N GLY A 64 24.06 -14.68 15.76
CA GLY A 64 25.31 -14.03 15.43
C GLY A 64 25.82 -13.06 16.48
N SER A 65 26.94 -12.42 16.18
CA SER A 65 27.52 -11.37 17.01
C SER A 65 28.32 -10.33 16.22
N PHE A 66 28.36 -9.12 16.76
CA PHE A 66 29.28 -8.06 16.37
C PHE A 66 30.56 -8.20 17.19
N ILE A 67 31.70 -8.22 16.50
CA ILE A 67 33.03 -8.39 17.10
C ILE A 67 33.95 -7.24 16.68
N GLU A 68 35.08 -7.09 17.37
CA GLU A 68 36.05 -6.03 17.11
C GLU A 68 35.44 -4.62 17.19
N ASN A 69 34.78 -4.29 18.30
CA ASN A 69 34.10 -2.99 18.52
C ASN A 69 33.12 -2.65 17.36
N ASP A 70 32.27 -3.61 17.01
CA ASP A 70 31.26 -3.50 15.94
C ASP A 70 31.84 -3.29 14.53
N THR A 71 33.13 -3.52 14.31
CA THR A 71 33.71 -3.39 12.97
C THR A 71 33.56 -4.64 12.12
N VAL A 72 33.28 -5.79 12.74
CA VAL A 72 33.13 -7.10 12.10
C VAL A 72 31.84 -7.76 12.57
N VAL A 73 31.15 -8.45 11.67
CA VAL A 73 29.97 -9.26 11.97
C VAL A 73 30.22 -10.71 11.58
N GLN A 74 29.81 -11.64 12.46
CA GLN A 74 29.78 -13.06 12.17
C GLN A 74 28.44 -13.65 12.59
N PHE A 75 27.84 -14.49 11.75
CA PHE A 75 26.57 -15.13 12.09
C PHE A 75 26.34 -16.42 11.33
N ARG A 76 25.32 -17.15 11.75
CA ARG A 76 24.84 -18.38 11.12
C ARG A 76 23.34 -18.26 10.87
N LYS A 77 22.91 -18.67 9.67
CA LYS A 77 21.51 -18.85 9.27
C LYS A 77 21.26 -20.35 9.10
N GLU A 78 20.30 -20.88 9.85
CA GLU A 78 19.76 -22.22 9.64
C GLU A 78 18.42 -22.09 8.92
N GLU A 79 18.29 -22.74 7.76
CA GLU A 79 17.08 -22.75 6.95
C GLU A 79 16.84 -24.16 6.41
N ASN A 80 15.64 -24.72 6.66
CA ASN A 80 15.27 -26.08 6.24
C ASN A 80 16.31 -27.17 6.61
N GLY A 81 16.97 -27.02 7.78
CA GLY A 81 18.00 -27.94 8.26
C GLY A 81 19.38 -27.77 7.62
N SER A 82 19.56 -26.78 6.74
CA SER A 82 20.86 -26.42 6.15
C SER A 82 21.44 -25.19 6.84
N ASN A 83 22.75 -25.20 7.09
CA ASN A 83 23.47 -24.10 7.72
C ASN A 83 24.25 -23.28 6.70
N THR A 84 24.10 -21.97 6.77
CA THR A 84 24.91 -20.96 6.05
C THR A 84 25.64 -20.09 7.06
N TYR A 85 26.91 -19.82 6.82
CA TYR A 85 27.82 -19.10 7.71
C TYR A 85 28.28 -17.81 7.06
N TYR A 86 28.30 -16.72 7.81
CA TYR A 86 28.54 -15.37 7.31
C TYR A 86 29.68 -14.72 8.08
N LEU A 87 30.56 -14.04 7.36
CA LEU A 87 31.60 -13.20 7.92
C LEU A 87 31.76 -11.93 7.08
N GLY A 88 31.61 -10.77 7.73
CA GLY A 88 31.66 -9.48 7.05
C GLY A 88 32.20 -8.36 7.92
N LYS A 89 32.36 -7.20 7.31
CA LYS A 89 32.86 -5.97 7.94
C LYS A 89 31.84 -4.84 7.79
N ARG A 90 31.90 -3.89 8.72
CA ARG A 90 31.11 -2.66 8.68
C ARG A 90 31.60 -1.78 7.53
N VAL A 91 30.67 -1.34 6.67
CA VAL A 91 30.93 -0.45 5.53
C VAL A 91 30.46 0.97 5.85
N THR A 92 29.28 1.10 6.45
CA THR A 92 28.71 2.37 6.94
C THR A 92 28.23 2.18 8.37
N ASP A 93 27.58 3.19 8.96
CA ASP A 93 27.09 3.04 10.33
C ASP A 93 26.05 1.92 10.53
N THR A 94 25.41 1.52 9.43
CA THR A 94 24.26 0.63 9.45
C THR A 94 24.37 -0.51 8.45
N LEU A 95 25.45 -0.59 7.66
CA LEU A 95 25.64 -1.61 6.64
C LEU A 95 26.87 -2.45 6.93
N TYR A 96 26.69 -3.76 6.93
CA TYR A 96 27.78 -4.73 6.89
C TYR A 96 27.79 -5.45 5.55
N GLN A 97 28.99 -5.81 5.08
CA GLN A 97 29.17 -6.56 3.85
C GLN A 97 30.23 -7.64 4.03
N GLY A 98 30.04 -8.79 3.41
CA GLY A 98 31.02 -9.87 3.45
C GLY A 98 30.63 -11.05 2.58
N THR A 99 31.11 -12.22 2.98
CA THR A 99 30.93 -13.47 2.24
C THR A 99 30.15 -14.47 3.09
N TRP A 100 29.32 -15.27 2.44
CA TRP A 100 28.66 -16.41 3.04
C TRP A 100 29.18 -17.73 2.48
N TYR A 101 29.05 -18.80 3.27
CA TYR A 101 29.49 -20.16 2.92
C TYR A 101 28.48 -21.20 3.39
N THR A 102 28.25 -22.26 2.60
CA THR A 102 27.47 -23.44 3.01
C THR A 102 28.37 -24.64 3.27
N GLY A 103 27.82 -25.66 3.94
CA GLY A 103 28.49 -26.97 4.07
C GLY A 103 28.70 -27.70 2.73
N ALA A 104 28.02 -27.27 1.66
CA ALA A 104 28.15 -27.81 0.31
C ALA A 104 29.28 -27.13 -0.50
N GLN A 105 30.05 -26.24 0.12
CA GLN A 105 31.11 -25.43 -0.52
C GLN A 105 30.58 -24.36 -1.49
N ASP A 106 29.29 -24.05 -1.45
CA ASP A 106 28.76 -22.87 -2.13
C ASP A 106 29.13 -21.61 -1.34
N SER A 107 29.26 -20.50 -2.06
CA SER A 107 29.61 -19.20 -1.49
C SER A 107 29.09 -18.07 -2.38
N GLY A 108 28.88 -16.91 -1.77
CA GLY A 108 28.57 -15.68 -2.47
C GLY A 108 28.71 -14.48 -1.54
N ASP A 109 28.28 -13.32 -2.01
CA ASP A 109 28.36 -12.09 -1.22
C ASP A 109 27.07 -11.81 -0.46
N PHE A 110 27.20 -11.11 0.67
CA PHE A 110 26.05 -10.64 1.44
C PHE A 110 26.17 -9.19 1.86
N GLN A 111 25.02 -8.59 2.10
CA GLN A 111 24.88 -7.35 2.86
C GLN A 111 23.87 -7.54 4.00
N LEU A 112 24.23 -7.07 5.19
CA LEU A 112 23.34 -6.98 6.34
C LEU A 112 23.07 -5.50 6.61
N ASP A 113 21.86 -5.06 6.26
CA ASP A 113 21.42 -3.68 6.40
C ASP A 113 20.60 -3.50 7.68
N LEU A 114 21.24 -2.91 8.69
CA LEU A 114 20.63 -2.52 9.97
C LEU A 114 19.83 -1.22 9.85
N ALA A 115 20.02 -0.43 8.78
CA ALA A 115 19.20 0.73 8.45
C ALA A 115 17.96 0.35 7.66
N ALA A 116 17.59 -0.94 7.61
CA ALA A 116 16.20 -1.29 7.47
C ALA A 116 15.44 -0.82 8.74
N ALA A 117 15.38 0.50 8.96
CA ALA A 117 14.10 1.08 9.31
C ALA A 117 13.10 0.33 8.44
N SER A 118 12.08 -0.24 9.08
CA SER A 118 10.93 -0.72 8.38
C SER A 118 10.56 0.34 7.36
N THR A 119 10.96 0.15 6.10
CA THR A 119 10.31 0.78 4.98
C THR A 119 9.02 0.00 5.02
N PRO A 120 7.97 0.56 5.66
CA PRO A 120 6.70 -0.13 5.68
C PRO A 120 6.41 -0.40 4.22
N ALA A 121 6.27 -1.69 3.86
CA ALA A 121 5.92 -2.10 2.51
C ALA A 121 4.90 -1.10 1.98
N LEU A 122 5.24 -0.38 0.91
CA LEU A 122 4.37 0.65 0.37
C LEU A 122 3.17 -0.08 -0.23
N ARG A 123 2.11 -0.27 0.55
CA ARG A 123 0.93 -1.06 0.16
C ARG A 123 -0.13 -0.20 -0.54
N SER A 124 0.06 1.11 -0.51
CA SER A 124 -0.84 2.10 -1.08
C SER A 124 -0.07 3.39 -1.43
N CYS A 125 -0.64 4.21 -2.32
CA CYS A 125 -0.16 5.59 -2.48
C CYS A 125 -0.30 6.40 -1.18
N PHE A 126 -1.21 6.02 -0.28
CA PHE A 126 -1.35 6.65 1.03
C PHE A 126 -0.15 6.38 1.94
N ASP A 127 0.40 5.16 1.90
CA ASP A 127 1.63 4.83 2.63
C ASP A 127 2.79 5.70 2.14
N VAL A 128 2.88 5.95 0.82
CA VAL A 128 3.87 6.86 0.26
C VAL A 128 3.70 8.27 0.83
N ALA A 129 2.49 8.83 0.79
CA ALA A 129 2.23 10.19 1.25
C ALA A 129 2.43 10.37 2.77
N THR A 130 2.18 9.32 3.56
CA THR A 130 2.38 9.35 5.01
C THR A 130 3.84 9.22 5.42
N GLN A 131 4.63 8.44 4.65
CA GLN A 131 6.07 8.27 4.88
C GLN A 131 6.88 9.46 4.37
N ASP A 132 6.50 10.02 3.21
CA ASP A 132 7.15 11.17 2.60
C ASP A 132 6.11 12.23 2.23
N GLN A 133 5.97 13.23 3.09
CA GLN A 133 5.08 14.39 2.86
C GLN A 133 5.55 15.29 1.71
N THR A 134 6.77 15.08 1.19
CA THR A 134 7.31 15.79 0.02
C THR A 134 7.18 15.00 -1.27
N ALA A 135 6.59 13.80 -1.21
CA ALA A 135 6.29 12.98 -2.38
C ALA A 135 5.45 13.75 -3.41
N THR A 136 5.77 13.56 -4.69
CA THR A 136 5.09 14.24 -5.80
C THR A 136 4.26 13.24 -6.59
N SER A 137 3.24 13.72 -7.31
CA SER A 137 2.45 12.84 -8.17
C SER A 137 3.33 12.14 -9.21
N GLY A 138 3.10 10.85 -9.42
CA GLY A 138 3.96 10.04 -10.29
C GLY A 138 3.71 8.55 -10.17
N ILE A 139 4.60 7.76 -10.76
CA ILE A 139 4.52 6.30 -10.72
C ILE A 139 5.26 5.80 -9.49
N TYR A 140 4.61 4.95 -8.71
CA TYR A 140 5.18 4.26 -7.55
C TYR A 140 4.97 2.77 -7.67
N PHE A 141 5.86 2.00 -7.05
CA PHE A 141 5.74 0.55 -6.96
C PHE A 141 5.11 0.19 -5.62
N ILE A 142 3.94 -0.43 -5.68
CA ILE A 142 3.18 -0.84 -4.50
C ILE A 142 3.33 -2.34 -4.28
N GLU A 143 3.69 -2.71 -3.07
CA GLU A 143 3.89 -4.09 -2.65
C GLU A 143 2.58 -4.75 -2.19
N SER A 144 2.48 -6.05 -2.47
CA SER A 144 1.44 -6.92 -1.96
C SER A 144 2.14 -8.06 -1.22
N ASN A 145 1.60 -8.49 -0.08
CA ASN A 145 2.25 -9.51 0.76
C ASN A 145 2.59 -10.80 -0.01
N ASP A 146 1.84 -11.11 -1.07
CA ASP A 146 1.97 -12.35 -1.84
C ASP A 146 2.25 -12.14 -3.34
N ASN A 147 2.43 -10.89 -3.81
CA ASN A 147 2.64 -10.59 -5.23
C ASN A 147 3.80 -9.61 -5.46
N PRO A 148 4.47 -9.68 -6.63
CA PRO A 148 5.50 -8.72 -7.00
C PRO A 148 4.93 -7.29 -6.99
N ALA A 149 5.78 -6.33 -6.64
CA ALA A 149 5.41 -4.93 -6.60
C ALA A 149 4.85 -4.47 -7.96
N LYS A 150 3.71 -3.76 -7.93
CA LYS A 150 3.02 -3.30 -9.14
C LYS A 150 3.19 -1.80 -9.32
N PRO A 151 3.44 -1.33 -10.56
CA PRO A 151 3.47 0.09 -10.84
C PRO A 151 2.04 0.65 -10.81
N VAL A 152 1.84 1.75 -10.08
CA VAL A 152 0.59 2.52 -10.08
C VAL A 152 0.88 4.00 -10.23
N TYR A 153 -0.09 4.75 -10.71
CA TYR A 153 -0.04 6.21 -10.61
C TYR A 153 -0.60 6.69 -9.27
N CYS A 154 0.22 7.41 -8.51
CA CYS A 154 -0.17 8.12 -7.30
C CYS A 154 -0.38 9.61 -7.58
N ASN A 155 -1.54 10.14 -7.18
CA ASN A 155 -1.79 11.58 -7.13
C ASN A 155 -1.54 12.07 -5.70
N MET A 156 -0.53 12.94 -5.54
CA MET A 156 -0.13 13.53 -4.26
C MET A 156 -0.65 14.96 -4.06
N ASP A 157 -1.25 15.55 -5.10
CA ASP A 157 -1.57 16.98 -5.13
C ASP A 157 -3.01 17.29 -4.68
N ILE A 158 -3.94 16.35 -4.88
CA ILE A 158 -5.37 16.57 -4.57
C ILE A 158 -5.70 16.06 -3.17
N ALA A 159 -6.50 16.82 -2.41
CA ALA A 159 -7.14 16.35 -1.18
C ALA A 159 -6.19 15.63 -0.19
N GLN A 160 -5.04 16.25 0.10
CA GLN A 160 -3.96 15.74 0.96
C GLN A 160 -3.14 14.56 0.39
N GLY A 161 -3.32 14.24 -0.89
CA GLY A 161 -2.51 13.25 -1.59
C GLY A 161 -2.79 11.80 -1.18
N GLY A 162 -1.95 10.91 -1.71
CA GLY A 162 -2.00 9.47 -1.43
C GLY A 162 -3.05 8.71 -2.24
N TRP A 163 -3.45 9.23 -3.39
CA TRP A 163 -4.55 8.67 -4.20
C TRP A 163 -4.03 7.75 -5.30
N THR A 164 -4.49 6.51 -5.34
CA THR A 164 -4.12 5.51 -6.37
C THR A 164 -5.10 5.57 -7.53
N LEU A 165 -4.64 5.79 -8.76
CA LEU A 165 -5.50 5.85 -9.95
C LEU A 165 -6.03 4.45 -10.31
N VAL A 166 -7.34 4.32 -10.50
CA VAL A 166 -7.98 3.03 -10.82
C VAL A 166 -8.80 3.04 -12.10
N ASP A 167 -9.33 4.19 -12.50
CA ASP A 167 -10.16 4.32 -13.69
C ASP A 167 -10.09 5.74 -14.26
N THR A 168 -10.18 5.82 -15.58
CA THR A 168 -10.31 7.05 -16.35
C THR A 168 -11.47 6.90 -17.32
N ARG A 169 -12.35 7.90 -17.37
CA ARG A 169 -13.55 7.90 -18.22
C ARG A 169 -13.60 9.15 -19.07
N ALA A 170 -13.55 9.00 -20.38
CA ALA A 170 -13.78 10.09 -21.33
C ALA A 170 -15.28 10.28 -21.54
N ARG A 171 -15.77 11.53 -21.67
CA ARG A 171 -17.21 11.82 -21.77
C ARG A 171 -17.96 10.98 -22.78
N TYR A 172 -17.38 10.78 -23.96
CA TYR A 172 -17.98 10.01 -25.05
C TYR A 172 -17.38 8.59 -25.18
N GLY A 173 -16.75 8.10 -24.11
CA GLY A 173 -15.92 6.90 -24.09
C GLY A 173 -16.65 5.60 -23.76
N LEU A 174 -17.99 5.60 -23.64
CA LEU A 174 -18.76 4.43 -23.20
C LEU A 174 -18.40 3.14 -23.97
N ASN A 175 -18.25 3.23 -25.29
CA ASN A 175 -17.99 2.08 -26.16
C ASN A 175 -16.50 1.75 -26.34
N SER A 176 -15.60 2.59 -25.82
CA SER A 176 -14.15 2.45 -25.94
C SER A 176 -13.45 2.36 -24.58
N HIS A 177 -14.23 2.15 -23.51
CA HIS A 177 -13.71 2.00 -22.14
C HIS A 177 -13.06 0.63 -22.04
N THR A 178 -11.75 0.60 -21.82
CA THR A 178 -10.94 -0.61 -22.03
C THR A 178 -10.19 -1.04 -20.78
N ALA A 179 -10.23 -2.33 -20.46
CA ALA A 179 -9.51 -2.89 -19.32
C ALA A 179 -8.00 -2.89 -19.54
N VAL A 180 -7.24 -2.61 -18.49
CA VAL A 180 -5.77 -2.69 -18.42
C VAL A 180 -5.35 -3.30 -17.10
N THR A 181 -4.19 -3.96 -17.07
CA THR A 181 -3.61 -4.48 -15.82
C THR A 181 -2.86 -3.40 -15.03
N GLU A 182 -2.52 -2.29 -15.69
CA GLU A 182 -1.74 -1.17 -15.13
C GLU A 182 -2.27 0.15 -15.67
N LEU A 183 -2.43 1.13 -14.77
CA LEU A 183 -2.91 2.47 -15.06
C LEU A 183 -1.95 3.49 -14.44
N THR A 184 -0.94 3.88 -15.22
CA THR A 184 0.26 4.59 -14.76
C THR A 184 0.37 6.01 -15.31
N ASP A 185 -0.45 6.36 -16.29
CA ASP A 185 -0.47 7.71 -16.85
C ASP A 185 -1.91 8.13 -17.18
N PRO A 186 -2.55 8.95 -16.31
CA PRO A 186 -3.90 9.40 -16.57
C PRO A 186 -3.99 10.25 -17.85
N THR A 187 -2.91 10.89 -18.31
CA THR A 187 -2.93 11.82 -19.45
C THR A 187 -3.04 11.12 -20.80
N THR A 188 -2.40 9.96 -20.95
CA THR A 188 -2.45 9.14 -22.16
C THR A 188 -3.51 8.04 -22.06
N GLN A 189 -3.69 7.44 -20.87
CA GLN A 189 -4.72 6.45 -20.62
C GLN A 189 -6.00 7.15 -20.17
N THR A 190 -6.73 7.79 -21.10
CA THR A 190 -7.88 8.66 -20.73
C THR A 190 -9.24 7.97 -20.67
N ASN A 191 -9.32 6.69 -21.04
CA ASN A 191 -10.55 5.91 -21.07
C ASN A 191 -10.28 4.42 -20.78
N HIS A 192 -9.47 4.16 -19.77
CA HIS A 192 -9.05 2.84 -19.32
C HIS A 192 -9.39 2.61 -17.85
N TYR A 193 -9.63 1.36 -17.49
CA TYR A 193 -9.89 0.94 -16.12
C TYR A 193 -9.05 -0.28 -15.75
N LEU A 194 -8.71 -0.40 -14.47
CA LEU A 194 -8.02 -1.59 -13.98
C LEU A 194 -8.91 -2.83 -14.08
N THR A 195 -8.33 -3.96 -14.49
CA THR A 195 -9.01 -5.27 -14.48
C THR A 195 -9.54 -5.61 -13.08
N SER A 196 -10.63 -6.38 -13.02
CA SER A 196 -11.38 -6.62 -11.77
C SER A 196 -10.53 -7.26 -10.65
N ASP A 197 -9.53 -8.08 -11.00
CA ASP A 197 -8.57 -8.66 -10.06
C ASP A 197 -7.69 -7.58 -9.40
N VAL A 198 -7.14 -6.66 -10.20
CA VAL A 198 -6.30 -5.56 -9.69
C VAL A 198 -7.14 -4.54 -8.92
N TRP A 199 -8.32 -4.21 -9.43
CA TRP A 199 -9.28 -3.33 -8.77
C TRP A 199 -9.67 -3.85 -7.38
N GLN A 200 -10.11 -5.10 -7.29
CA GLN A 200 -10.52 -5.70 -6.02
C GLN A 200 -9.34 -5.76 -5.04
N PHE A 201 -8.13 -6.09 -5.52
CA PHE A 201 -6.94 -6.07 -4.70
C PHE A 201 -6.68 -4.70 -4.07
N LEU A 202 -6.69 -3.63 -4.87
CA LEU A 202 -6.47 -2.27 -4.36
C LEU A 202 -7.61 -1.80 -3.43
N LYS A 203 -8.84 -2.22 -3.72
CA LYS A 203 -10.03 -1.89 -2.92
C LYS A 203 -9.98 -2.48 -1.50
N MET A 204 -9.38 -3.66 -1.31
CA MET A 204 -9.31 -4.30 0.03
C MET A 204 -8.57 -3.46 1.08
N GLY A 205 -7.58 -2.67 0.66
CA GLY A 205 -6.79 -1.80 1.54
C GLY A 205 -7.29 -0.35 1.62
N ALA A 206 -8.31 0.00 0.82
CA ALA A 206 -8.79 1.37 0.72
C ALA A 206 -9.99 1.63 1.65
N THR A 207 -10.21 2.90 1.96
CA THR A 207 -11.36 3.38 2.74
C THR A 207 -12.20 4.40 1.98
N GLN A 208 -11.62 5.03 0.97
CA GLN A 208 -12.19 6.17 0.25
C GLN A 208 -12.06 6.00 -1.26
N LEU A 209 -13.04 6.55 -1.97
CA LEU A 209 -13.05 6.66 -3.42
C LEU A 209 -13.20 8.14 -3.79
N MET A 210 -12.28 8.65 -4.60
CA MET A 210 -12.36 10.02 -5.13
C MET A 210 -12.69 10.00 -6.61
N VAL A 211 -13.60 10.89 -7.01
CA VAL A 211 -13.90 11.20 -8.40
C VAL A 211 -13.48 12.62 -8.69
N THR A 212 -12.69 12.85 -9.75
CA THR A 212 -12.23 14.18 -10.15
C THR A 212 -12.45 14.41 -11.65
N ASP A 213 -12.47 15.68 -12.05
CA ASP A 213 -12.53 16.12 -13.45
C ASP A 213 -11.20 15.96 -14.22
N GLY A 214 -10.18 15.43 -13.55
CA GLY A 214 -8.86 15.17 -14.11
C GLY A 214 -7.98 16.40 -14.34
N ASN A 215 -8.41 17.57 -13.86
CA ASN A 215 -7.59 18.79 -13.81
C ASN A 215 -7.17 19.14 -12.38
N ASN A 216 -7.44 18.25 -11.41
CA ASN A 216 -7.12 18.40 -9.98
C ASN A 216 -7.88 19.53 -9.25
N ASP A 217 -8.62 20.38 -9.96
CA ASP A 217 -9.37 21.52 -9.40
C ASP A 217 -10.73 21.12 -8.80
N ASN A 218 -11.33 20.06 -9.31
CA ASN A 218 -12.68 19.65 -8.95
C ASN A 218 -12.68 18.18 -8.53
N TYR A 219 -13.16 17.87 -7.32
CA TYR A 219 -13.27 16.50 -6.86
C TYR A 219 -14.45 16.26 -5.90
N ALA A 220 -14.84 15.00 -5.72
CA ALA A 220 -15.73 14.51 -4.68
C ALA A 220 -15.18 13.19 -4.11
N VAL A 221 -15.12 13.07 -2.78
CA VAL A 221 -14.60 11.91 -2.03
C VAL A 221 -15.76 11.23 -1.31
N PHE A 222 -15.92 9.94 -1.54
CA PHE A 222 -16.89 9.08 -0.86
C PHE A 222 -16.18 8.09 0.06
N ASP A 223 -16.75 7.80 1.21
CA ASP A 223 -16.35 6.63 1.99
C ASP A 223 -16.83 5.35 1.30
N LEU A 224 -15.98 4.35 1.20
CA LEU A 224 -16.35 3.05 0.64
C LEU A 224 -17.44 2.35 1.47
N SER A 225 -17.47 2.59 2.78
CA SER A 225 -18.52 2.08 3.66
C SER A 225 -19.90 2.65 3.31
N LEU A 226 -19.97 3.94 2.95
CA LEU A 226 -21.19 4.56 2.43
C LEU A 226 -21.57 3.96 1.07
N LEU A 227 -20.60 3.79 0.16
CA LEU A 227 -20.87 3.22 -1.15
C LEU A 227 -21.36 1.76 -1.11
N ALA A 228 -21.06 1.04 -0.03
CA ALA A 228 -21.55 -0.31 0.24
C ALA A 228 -23.01 -0.35 0.75
N THR A 229 -23.60 0.79 1.11
CA THR A 229 -25.00 0.90 1.56
C THR A 229 -25.92 1.52 0.50
N ALA A 230 -25.48 1.57 -0.76
CA ALA A 230 -26.27 2.17 -1.84
C ALA A 230 -27.53 1.32 -2.11
N SER A 231 -28.70 1.96 -2.18
CA SER A 231 -29.99 1.25 -2.24
C SER A 231 -30.23 0.49 -3.55
N CYS A 232 -29.67 0.95 -4.67
CA CYS A 232 -29.93 0.40 -6.00
C CYS A 232 -28.79 -0.46 -6.53
N GLN A 233 -27.57 0.05 -6.40
CA GLN A 233 -26.36 -0.67 -6.78
C GLN A 233 -25.20 -0.21 -5.90
N ASN A 234 -24.66 -1.13 -5.12
CA ASN A 234 -23.41 -0.92 -4.39
C ASN A 234 -22.25 -0.63 -5.34
N LEU A 235 -21.15 -0.14 -4.79
CA LEU A 235 -19.91 -0.02 -5.54
C LEU A 235 -19.52 -1.36 -6.17
N SER A 236 -19.48 -1.38 -7.50
CA SER A 236 -19.16 -2.58 -8.28
C SER A 236 -17.77 -3.15 -7.94
N GLU A 237 -17.65 -4.47 -8.06
CA GLU A 237 -16.36 -5.20 -8.04
C GLU A 237 -15.70 -5.28 -9.43
N ASP A 238 -16.29 -4.61 -10.42
CA ASP A 238 -15.80 -4.47 -11.78
C ASP A 238 -15.97 -3.02 -12.24
N LEU A 239 -14.86 -2.36 -12.59
CA LEU A 239 -14.85 -0.96 -13.01
C LEU A 239 -15.50 -0.73 -14.39
N SER A 240 -15.75 -1.78 -15.18
CA SER A 240 -16.56 -1.68 -16.40
C SER A 240 -18.05 -1.45 -16.13
N ALA A 241 -18.50 -1.66 -14.89
CA ALA A 241 -19.90 -1.50 -14.53
C ALA A 241 -20.38 -0.05 -14.68
N ILE A 242 -21.59 0.07 -15.22
CA ILE A 242 -22.27 1.34 -15.43
C ILE A 242 -23.73 1.16 -14.98
N PRO A 243 -24.19 1.91 -13.96
CA PRO A 243 -23.42 2.84 -13.13
C PRO A 243 -22.33 2.11 -12.34
N LEU A 244 -21.33 2.84 -11.81
CA LEU A 244 -20.35 2.22 -10.90
C LEU A 244 -20.93 2.00 -9.49
N PHE A 245 -21.78 2.93 -9.05
CA PHE A 245 -22.65 2.83 -7.88
C PHE A 245 -23.92 3.65 -8.14
N HIS A 246 -25.01 3.31 -7.47
CA HIS A 246 -26.29 4.01 -7.58
C HIS A 246 -27.08 3.90 -6.27
N SER A 247 -27.47 5.04 -5.71
CA SER A 247 -28.38 5.13 -4.57
C SER A 247 -29.55 6.06 -4.91
N GLU A 248 -30.78 5.58 -4.82
CA GLU A 248 -32.04 6.31 -5.07
C GLU A 248 -33.09 5.84 -4.05
N GLU A 249 -33.96 6.73 -3.55
CA GLU A 249 -34.79 6.43 -2.38
C GLU A 249 -35.90 5.41 -2.69
N ASP A 250 -36.52 5.43 -3.87
CA ASP A 250 -37.77 4.69 -4.08
C ASP A 250 -37.87 3.81 -5.34
N SER A 251 -37.03 3.99 -6.38
CA SER A 251 -37.32 3.33 -7.67
C SER A 251 -36.16 2.89 -8.56
N CYS A 252 -34.92 3.29 -8.26
CA CYS A 252 -33.74 2.96 -9.07
C CYS A 252 -33.90 3.27 -10.57
N THR A 253 -34.62 4.34 -10.89
CA THR A 253 -34.98 4.70 -12.27
C THR A 253 -34.06 5.75 -12.88
N PHE A 254 -33.15 6.34 -12.11
CA PHE A 254 -32.35 7.50 -12.50
C PHE A 254 -33.22 8.73 -12.83
N ALA A 255 -34.51 8.70 -12.47
CA ALA A 255 -35.46 9.78 -12.67
C ALA A 255 -35.69 10.53 -11.37
N GLY A 256 -36.30 11.71 -11.46
CA GLY A 256 -36.55 12.53 -10.27
C GLY A 256 -35.31 13.34 -9.85
N SER A 257 -35.09 13.46 -8.54
CA SER A 257 -34.04 14.32 -7.98
C SER A 257 -33.56 13.84 -6.61
N ASP A 258 -33.50 12.53 -6.44
CA ASP A 258 -33.27 11.80 -5.19
C ASP A 258 -32.23 10.69 -5.38
N TYR A 259 -31.43 10.77 -6.45
CA TYR A 259 -30.41 9.79 -6.79
C TYR A 259 -28.99 10.32 -6.64
N THR A 260 -28.05 9.45 -6.30
CA THR A 260 -26.61 9.69 -6.38
C THR A 260 -25.98 8.52 -7.13
N TYR A 261 -25.29 8.80 -8.24
CA TYR A 261 -24.64 7.79 -9.07
C TYR A 261 -23.43 8.32 -9.82
N LEU A 262 -22.58 7.40 -10.23
CA LEU A 262 -21.48 7.63 -11.17
C LEU A 262 -21.71 6.83 -12.44
N SER A 263 -21.79 7.55 -13.57
CA SER A 263 -22.04 7.04 -14.93
C SER A 263 -23.46 6.54 -15.18
N HIS A 264 -24.05 6.88 -16.33
CA HIS A 264 -25.40 6.46 -16.69
C HIS A 264 -25.40 5.27 -17.67
N PRO A 265 -26.16 4.19 -17.43
CA PRO A 265 -26.09 2.93 -18.21
C PRO A 265 -26.53 3.07 -19.68
N ALA A 266 -27.52 3.91 -19.95
CA ALA A 266 -28.11 4.03 -21.29
C ALA A 266 -27.70 5.30 -22.06
N ASN A 267 -26.81 6.14 -21.50
CA ASN A 267 -26.52 7.44 -22.07
C ASN A 267 -25.01 7.69 -22.18
N SER A 268 -24.49 7.55 -23.39
CA SER A 268 -23.08 7.74 -23.70
C SER A 268 -22.58 9.16 -23.46
N TYR A 269 -23.44 10.18 -23.40
CA TYR A 269 -23.07 11.55 -23.01
C TYR A 269 -22.86 11.69 -21.49
N LEU A 270 -23.59 10.89 -20.70
CA LEU A 270 -23.54 10.89 -19.23
C LEU A 270 -22.63 9.77 -18.68
N PHE A 271 -21.78 9.20 -19.53
CA PHE A 271 -20.85 8.17 -19.12
C PHE A 271 -19.81 8.69 -18.11
N SER A 272 -19.28 9.90 -18.28
CA SER A 272 -18.39 10.54 -17.28
C SER A 272 -19.13 11.58 -16.43
N ALA A 273 -20.35 11.27 -16.00
CA ALA A 273 -21.14 12.15 -15.16
C ALA A 273 -21.29 11.60 -13.74
N VAL A 274 -21.24 12.50 -12.76
CA VAL A 274 -21.61 12.25 -11.38
C VAL A 274 -22.85 13.08 -11.06
N TYR A 275 -23.84 12.43 -10.48
CA TYR A 275 -25.00 13.08 -9.89
C TYR A 275 -24.99 12.80 -8.39
N MET A 276 -25.25 13.82 -7.59
CA MET A 276 -25.31 13.75 -6.13
C MET A 276 -26.56 14.48 -5.67
N TYR A 277 -27.73 13.90 -5.91
CA TYR A 277 -29.03 14.48 -5.56
C TYR A 277 -29.70 13.80 -4.37
N ASN A 278 -29.29 12.57 -4.04
CA ASN A 278 -29.71 11.88 -2.83
C ASN A 278 -29.04 12.54 -1.62
N LEU A 279 -29.83 13.22 -0.77
CA LEU A 279 -29.30 13.97 0.37
C LEU A 279 -28.83 13.08 1.52
N ASN A 280 -29.25 11.82 1.53
CA ASN A 280 -28.84 10.81 2.49
C ASN A 280 -27.62 10.01 2.00
N PHE A 281 -27.14 10.30 0.79
CA PHE A 281 -26.00 9.62 0.16
C PHE A 281 -25.11 10.66 -0.53
N LEU A 282 -24.26 11.31 0.27
CA LEU A 282 -23.40 12.42 -0.16
C LEU A 282 -21.92 12.09 0.10
N PRO A 283 -20.99 12.67 -0.70
CA PRO A 283 -19.56 12.57 -0.43
C PRO A 283 -19.19 13.22 0.91
N ILE A 284 -18.13 12.72 1.52
CA ILE A 284 -17.57 13.23 2.78
C ILE A 284 -16.70 14.49 2.60
N ASP A 285 -16.14 14.67 1.40
CA ASP A 285 -15.40 15.88 1.02
C ASP A 285 -15.60 16.17 -0.47
N ARG A 286 -15.54 17.44 -0.88
CA ARG A 286 -15.67 17.87 -2.27
C ARG A 286 -15.15 19.28 -2.49
N SER A 287 -14.74 19.59 -3.71
CA SER A 287 -14.23 20.91 -4.09
C SER A 287 -14.70 21.36 -5.48
N GLY A 288 -14.71 22.68 -5.66
CA GLY A 288 -14.95 23.34 -6.93
C GLY A 288 -16.38 23.16 -7.47
N ARG A 289 -16.49 22.75 -8.73
CA ARG A 289 -17.76 22.54 -9.44
C ARG A 289 -18.53 21.31 -8.95
N TYR A 290 -17.89 20.40 -8.21
CA TYR A 290 -18.58 19.36 -7.47
C TYR A 290 -19.21 19.88 -6.17
N GLY A 291 -19.10 21.18 -5.88
CA GLY A 291 -19.80 21.86 -4.78
C GLY A 291 -18.88 22.66 -3.88
N SER A 292 -19.44 23.68 -3.23
CA SER A 292 -18.90 24.23 -2.00
C SER A 292 -19.61 23.59 -0.80
N ASN A 293 -19.00 23.65 0.39
CA ASN A 293 -19.63 23.19 1.63
C ASN A 293 -20.88 24.03 2.02
N THR A 294 -21.28 25.01 1.21
CA THR A 294 -22.31 26.01 1.53
C THR A 294 -23.41 26.20 0.48
N SER A 295 -23.45 25.44 -0.62
CA SER A 295 -24.46 25.62 -1.68
C SER A 295 -25.13 24.31 -2.08
N THR A 296 -26.46 24.24 -1.88
CA THR A 296 -27.43 23.21 -2.32
C THR A 296 -26.85 21.80 -2.47
N ASN A 297 -27.17 20.91 -1.53
CA ASN A 297 -26.65 19.53 -1.48
C ASN A 297 -26.84 18.69 -2.76
N LYS A 298 -27.69 19.15 -3.71
CA LYS A 298 -27.90 18.54 -5.03
C LYS A 298 -26.90 19.07 -6.06
N ILE A 299 -26.08 18.18 -6.61
CA ILE A 299 -25.02 18.55 -7.55
C ILE A 299 -24.96 17.61 -8.74
N TYR A 300 -24.76 18.19 -9.93
CA TYR A 300 -24.50 17.47 -11.17
C TYR A 300 -23.20 17.97 -11.77
N TYR A 301 -22.35 17.04 -12.17
CA TYR A 301 -21.14 17.38 -12.88
C TYR A 301 -20.81 16.34 -13.96
N ALA A 302 -20.73 16.79 -15.21
CA ALA A 302 -20.30 15.99 -16.35
C ALA A 302 -19.01 16.57 -16.93
N ALA A 303 -17.88 16.05 -16.50
CA ALA A 303 -16.57 16.46 -16.99
C ALA A 303 -16.36 15.99 -18.45
N PRO A 304 -15.43 16.58 -19.21
CA PRO A 304 -14.91 15.97 -20.44
C PRO A 304 -14.15 14.66 -20.17
N LYS A 305 -13.55 14.56 -18.99
CA LYS A 305 -12.77 13.43 -18.51
C LYS A 305 -12.98 13.31 -17.01
N ILE A 306 -13.24 12.11 -16.52
CA ILE A 306 -13.21 11.80 -15.09
C ILE A 306 -12.02 10.89 -14.81
N GLN A 307 -11.39 11.07 -13.67
CA GLN A 307 -10.44 10.13 -13.09
C GLN A 307 -10.99 9.67 -11.74
N ILE A 308 -10.85 8.38 -11.47
CA ILE A 308 -11.30 7.74 -10.24
C ILE A 308 -10.08 7.22 -9.51
N TYR A 309 -10.03 7.50 -8.22
CA TYR A 309 -8.93 7.13 -7.35
C TYR A 309 -9.42 6.39 -6.11
N LEU A 310 -8.54 5.57 -5.52
CA LEU A 310 -8.71 4.97 -4.20
C LEU A 310 -7.68 5.48 -3.20
N ARG A 311 -8.08 5.50 -1.93
CA ARG A 311 -7.20 5.75 -0.78
C ARG A 311 -7.67 4.97 0.43
#